data_AF-A0A316U8B9-F1
#
_entry.id   AF-A0A316U8B9-F1
#
_cell.length_a   1.000
_cell.length_b   1.000
_cell.length_c   1.000
_cell.angle_alpha   90.00
_cell.angle_beta   90.00
_cell.angle_gamma   90.00
#
_symmetry.space_group_name_H-M   'P 1'
#
loop_
_entity.id
_entity.type
_entity.pdbx_description
1 polymer ?
#
loop_
_entity_poly.entity_id
_entity_poly.type
_entity_poly.pdbx_seq_one_letter_code
_entity_poly.pdbx_strand_id
1 'polypeptide(L)'
;PTDLKKEDIVYLTADTDETIEELQEGKTYVIGGIVDRNRYKHLCLNKAKSLGLKVARLPIDLSNLTKKSAEGKMLQSRKVLTVNQVFDILIGWTEQYQQEAEEEEGGQAGWKKPSWEEALDRGLPGRKF
;
A
#
# COMPACT_ATOMS: atom_id res chain seq x y z
N PRO A 1 -5.26 -8.72 21.60
CA PRO A 1 -3.92 -8.12 21.73
C PRO A 1 -4.05 -6.62 22.07
N THR A 2 -3.74 -6.22 23.30
CA THR A 2 -4.19 -4.92 23.84
C THR A 2 -3.07 -4.16 24.53
N ASP A 3 -2.01 -3.88 23.78
CA ASP A 3 -1.19 -2.69 24.01
C ASP A 3 -0.51 -2.26 22.70
N LEU A 4 -1.27 -1.54 21.87
CA LEU A 4 -0.74 -0.95 20.65
C LEU A 4 0.06 0.29 21.02
N LYS A 5 1.39 0.24 20.84
CA LYS A 5 2.22 1.41 21.01
C LYS A 5 2.02 2.34 19.82
N LYS A 6 1.81 3.61 20.12
CA LYS A 6 1.57 4.67 19.13
C LYS A 6 2.67 4.76 18.06
N GLU A 7 3.91 4.47 18.43
CA GLU A 7 5.10 4.46 17.57
C GLU A 7 5.16 3.31 16.55
N ASP A 8 4.34 2.28 16.77
CA ASP A 8 4.19 1.10 15.91
C ASP A 8 2.99 1.21 14.97
N ILE A 9 2.18 2.27 15.09
CA ILE A 9 1.01 2.50 14.23
C ILE A 9 1.40 3.41 13.06
N VAL A 10 1.12 2.94 11.84
CA VAL A 10 1.32 3.69 10.59
C VAL A 10 -0.02 3.86 9.90
N TYR A 11 -0.45 5.10 9.70
CA TYR A 11 -1.67 5.41 8.96
C TYR A 11 -1.38 5.56 7.47
N LEU A 12 -1.99 4.70 6.64
CA LEU A 12 -1.83 4.74 5.20
C LEU A 12 -2.72 5.82 4.56
N THR A 13 -2.11 6.75 3.83
CA THR A 13 -2.83 7.83 3.13
C THR A 13 -2.09 8.29 1.87
N ALA A 14 -2.81 8.59 0.80
CA ALA A 14 -2.22 9.09 -0.45
C ALA A 14 -1.81 10.58 -0.39
N ASP A 15 -2.13 11.27 0.70
CA ASP A 15 -1.93 12.71 0.89
C ASP A 15 -0.61 13.08 1.58
N THR A 16 0.30 12.12 1.78
CA THR A 16 1.65 12.35 2.32
C THR A 16 2.72 12.17 1.24
N ASP A 17 3.89 12.76 1.47
CA ASP A 17 5.10 12.56 0.64
C ASP A 17 5.95 11.38 1.14
N GLU A 18 5.76 10.95 2.38
CA GLU A 18 6.45 9.80 2.97
C GLU A 18 5.95 8.51 2.33
N THR A 19 6.83 7.81 1.60
CA THR A 19 6.50 6.55 0.93
C THR A 19 6.94 5.38 1.81
N ILE A 20 6.08 4.36 1.94
CA ILE A 20 6.46 3.14 2.65
C ILE A 20 7.43 2.31 1.80
N GLU A 21 8.53 1.88 2.41
CA GLU A 21 9.56 1.07 1.75
C GLU A 21 9.33 -0.43 1.96
N GLU A 22 8.85 -0.82 3.14
CA GLU A 22 8.59 -2.21 3.53
C GLU A 22 7.49 -2.30 4.59
N LEU A 23 6.80 -3.45 4.63
CA LEU A 23 5.95 -3.81 5.77
C LEU A 23 6.80 -4.51 6.83
N GLN A 24 6.75 -4.02 8.06
CA GLN A 24 7.54 -4.53 9.18
C GLN A 24 6.66 -5.32 10.14
N GLU A 25 7.18 -6.45 10.61
CA GLU A 25 6.52 -7.24 11.65
C GLU A 25 6.35 -6.39 12.93
N GLY A 26 5.23 -6.62 13.64
CA GLY A 26 4.89 -5.88 14.86
C GLY A 26 4.34 -4.47 14.62
N LYS A 27 4.37 -3.94 13.39
CA LYS A 27 3.68 -2.69 13.04
C LYS A 27 2.20 -2.91 12.77
N THR A 28 1.41 -1.89 13.07
CA THR A 28 -0.03 -1.83 12.79
C THR A 28 -0.31 -0.82 11.70
N TYR A 29 -0.79 -1.30 10.54
CA TYR A 29 -1.13 -0.45 9.40
C TYR A 29 -2.62 -0.13 9.38
N VAL A 30 -2.96 1.16 9.36
CA VAL A 30 -4.35 1.65 9.39
C VAL A 30 -4.77 2.11 8.00
N ILE A 31 -5.90 1.62 7.51
CA ILE A 31 -6.53 2.05 6.27
C ILE A 31 -7.77 2.90 6.60
N GLY A 32 -7.94 4.03 5.94
CA GLY A 32 -9.13 4.86 6.09
C GLY A 32 -10.38 4.18 5.50
N GLY A 33 -11.31 3.76 6.35
CA GLY A 33 -12.57 3.11 5.94
C GLY A 33 -13.64 4.07 5.39
N ILE A 34 -13.28 4.90 4.41
CA ILE A 34 -14.17 5.92 3.83
C ILE A 34 -14.32 5.76 2.31
N VAL A 35 -15.54 5.95 1.81
CA VAL A 35 -15.84 5.99 0.37
C VAL A 35 -16.32 7.39 0.00
N ASP A 36 -15.38 8.31 -0.18
CA ASP A 36 -15.67 9.72 -0.48
C ASP A 36 -15.30 10.14 -1.92
N ARG A 37 -14.69 9.23 -2.69
CA ARG A 37 -14.09 9.50 -4.01
C ARG A 37 -13.02 10.61 -3.96
N ASN A 38 -12.28 10.71 -2.86
CA ASN A 38 -11.29 11.75 -2.60
C ASN A 38 -11.88 13.18 -2.61
N ARG A 39 -13.10 13.33 -2.07
CA ARG A 39 -13.75 14.64 -1.91
C ARG A 39 -13.13 15.43 -0.78
N TYR A 40 -12.72 14.75 0.30
CA TYR A 40 -12.15 15.36 1.49
C TYR A 40 -10.63 15.18 1.51
N LYS A 41 -9.93 16.03 0.74
CA LYS A 41 -8.46 16.03 0.71
C LYS A 41 -7.90 16.21 2.13
N HIS A 42 -6.83 15.47 2.44
CA HIS A 42 -6.11 15.51 3.71
C HIS A 42 -6.92 15.06 4.93
N LEU A 43 -8.14 14.50 4.78
CA LEU A 43 -8.95 14.06 5.92
C LEU A 43 -8.21 13.03 6.79
N CYS A 44 -7.75 11.94 6.16
CA CYS A 44 -7.00 10.88 6.84
C CYS A 44 -5.66 11.39 7.38
N LEU A 45 -4.95 12.21 6.61
CA LEU A 45 -3.67 12.81 7.01
C LEU A 45 -3.84 13.67 8.27
N ASN A 46 -4.81 14.58 8.27
CA ASN A 46 -5.08 15.48 9.39
C ASN A 46 -5.53 14.69 10.62
N LYS A 47 -6.33 13.63 10.43
CA LYS A 47 -6.71 12.72 11.53
C LYS A 47 -5.47 12.04 12.13
N ALA A 48 -4.60 11.45 11.31
CA ALA A 48 -3.38 10.81 11.78
C ALA A 48 -2.44 11.79 12.51
N LYS A 49 -2.24 13.00 11.96
CA LYS A 49 -1.45 14.07 12.61
C LYS A 49 -2.04 14.51 13.95
N SER A 50 -3.36 14.70 14.02
CA SER A 50 -4.04 15.06 15.27
C SER A 50 -3.89 13.99 16.36
N LEU A 51 -3.80 12.72 15.93
CA LEU A 51 -3.53 11.59 16.81
C LEU A 51 -2.04 11.37 17.06
N GLY A 52 -1.13 12.11 16.41
CA GLY A 52 0.33 11.96 16.48
C GLY A 52 0.85 10.63 15.94
N LEU A 53 0.17 10.04 14.95
CA LEU A 53 0.57 8.79 14.32
C LEU A 53 1.54 9.04 13.16
N LYS A 54 2.38 8.05 12.86
CA LYS A 54 3.17 8.04 11.63
C LYS A 54 2.23 7.89 10.43
N VAL A 55 2.63 8.44 9.29
CA VAL A 55 1.85 8.38 8.05
C VAL A 55 2.73 7.92 6.90
N ALA A 56 2.19 7.12 6.00
CA ALA A 56 2.90 6.74 4.78
C ALA A 56 1.91 6.55 3.62
N ARG A 57 2.39 6.72 2.39
CA ARG A 57 1.67 6.31 1.17
C ARG A 57 2.26 5.02 0.62
N LEU A 58 1.47 4.28 -0.15
CA LEU A 58 1.98 3.16 -0.95
C LEU A 58 2.93 3.67 -2.06
N PRO A 59 3.94 2.87 -2.46
CA PRO A 59 4.92 3.23 -3.49
C PRO A 59 4.33 3.09 -4.91
N ILE A 60 3.31 3.91 -5.21
CA ILE A 60 2.64 3.92 -6.51
C ILE A 60 3.24 5.05 -7.35
N ASP A 61 3.86 4.73 -8.48
CA ASP A 61 4.25 5.74 -9.45
C ASP A 61 3.00 6.32 -10.13
N LEU A 62 2.79 7.62 -9.94
CA LEU A 62 1.69 8.37 -10.53
C LEU A 62 1.81 8.46 -12.06
N SER A 63 3.02 8.34 -12.61
CA SER A 63 3.24 8.35 -14.06
C SER A 63 2.61 7.12 -14.74
N ASN A 64 2.67 5.97 -14.06
CA ASN A 64 2.20 4.67 -14.56
C ASN A 64 0.68 4.45 -14.37
N LEU A 65 0.04 5.31 -13.58
CA LEU A 65 -1.42 5.39 -13.45
C LEU A 65 -2.13 5.98 -14.68
N THR A 66 -1.42 6.38 -15.72
CA THR A 66 -2.02 6.97 -16.92
C THR A 66 -2.34 5.87 -17.94
N LYS A 67 -3.62 5.48 -18.09
CA LYS A 67 -4.01 4.53 -19.16
C LYS A 67 -4.34 5.29 -20.45
N LYS A 68 -3.87 4.77 -21.59
CA LYS A 68 -4.51 5.06 -22.90
C LYS A 68 -5.80 4.25 -22.98
N SER A 69 -6.94 4.93 -23.10
CA SER A 69 -8.19 4.30 -23.55
C SER A 69 -7.97 3.67 -24.94
N ALA A 70 -8.74 2.63 -25.28
CA ALA A 70 -8.80 2.07 -26.64
C ALA A 70 -9.12 3.15 -27.71
N GLU A 71 -9.71 4.26 -27.29
CA GLU A 71 -10.06 5.43 -28.12
C GLU A 71 -8.95 6.51 -28.14
N GLY A 72 -7.76 6.22 -27.63
CA GLY A 72 -6.63 7.16 -27.59
C GLY A 72 -6.72 8.26 -26.53
N LYS A 73 -7.78 8.32 -25.72
CA LYS A 73 -7.91 9.27 -24.60
C LYS A 73 -7.04 8.86 -23.41
N MET A 74 -6.23 9.77 -22.90
CA MET A 74 -5.54 9.61 -21.61
C MET A 74 -6.57 9.64 -20.48
N LEU A 75 -6.82 8.49 -19.88
CA LEU A 75 -7.58 8.38 -18.63
C LEU A 75 -6.59 8.53 -17.49
N GLN A 76 -6.66 9.67 -16.81
CA GLN A 76 -5.99 9.90 -15.52
C GLN A 76 -6.63 8.93 -14.53
N SER A 77 -6.00 7.78 -14.25
CA SER A 77 -6.53 6.90 -13.22
C SER A 77 -6.34 7.56 -11.85
N ARG A 78 -7.31 7.36 -10.95
CA ARG A 78 -7.36 8.09 -9.69
C ARG A 78 -6.18 7.69 -8.81
N LYS A 79 -5.48 8.69 -8.28
CA LYS A 79 -4.41 8.58 -7.25
C LYS A 79 -4.89 7.89 -5.96
N VAL A 80 -6.19 7.94 -5.68
CA VAL A 80 -6.77 7.36 -4.47
C VAL A 80 -7.42 6.01 -4.78
N LEU A 81 -6.90 4.99 -4.12
CA LEU A 81 -7.38 3.61 -4.19
C LEU A 81 -8.56 3.37 -3.25
N THR A 82 -9.35 2.33 -3.53
CA THR A 82 -10.37 1.88 -2.58
C THR A 82 -9.74 1.12 -1.42
N VAL A 83 -10.47 0.98 -0.31
CA VAL A 83 -10.03 0.21 0.87
C VAL A 83 -9.59 -1.20 0.49
N ASN A 84 -10.41 -1.89 -0.31
CA ASN A 84 -10.14 -3.27 -0.73
C ASN A 84 -8.87 -3.34 -1.58
N GLN A 85 -8.66 -2.39 -2.51
CA GLN A 85 -7.43 -2.36 -3.32
C GLN A 85 -6.19 -2.19 -2.46
N VAL A 86 -6.21 -1.29 -1.48
CA VAL A 86 -5.09 -1.13 -0.52
C VAL A 86 -4.88 -2.43 0.26
N PHE A 87 -5.95 -3.05 0.74
CA PHE A 87 -5.89 -4.31 1.49
C PHE A 87 -5.29 -5.45 0.65
N ASP A 88 -5.73 -5.63 -0.60
CA ASP A 88 -5.21 -6.65 -1.51
C ASP A 88 -3.71 -6.45 -1.80
N ILE A 89 -3.25 -5.20 -1.94
CA ILE A 89 -1.83 -4.85 -2.10
C ILE A 89 -1.03 -5.29 -0.87
N LEU A 90 -1.51 -4.96 0.34
CA LEU A 90 -0.82 -5.35 1.56
C LEU A 90 -0.73 -6.86 1.71
N ILE A 91 -1.81 -7.59 1.38
CA ILE A 91 -1.79 -9.06 1.36
C ILE A 91 -0.74 -9.58 0.38
N GLY A 92 -0.74 -9.07 -0.86
CA GLY A 92 0.20 -9.50 -1.89
C GLY A 92 1.66 -9.26 -1.52
N TRP A 93 1.94 -8.21 -0.75
CA TRP A 93 3.27 -7.98 -0.18
C TRP A 93 3.60 -8.96 0.96
N THR A 94 2.67 -9.17 1.90
CA THR A 94 2.91 -10.07 3.05
C THR A 94 3.01 -11.55 2.68
N GLU A 95 2.31 -12.00 1.63
CA GLU A 95 2.40 -13.39 1.16
C GLU A 95 3.79 -13.73 0.61
N GLN A 96 4.48 -12.75 0.01
CA GLN A 96 5.86 -12.94 -0.48
C GLN A 96 6.82 -13.19 0.68
N TYR A 97 6.65 -12.48 1.80
CA TYR A 97 7.40 -12.74 3.04
C TYR A 97 7.10 -14.12 3.66
N GLN A 98 5.90 -14.67 3.47
CA GLN A 98 5.53 -15.98 4.04
C GLN A 98 6.09 -17.15 3.23
N GLN A 99 6.14 -17.03 1.90
CA GLN A 99 6.75 -18.03 1.02
C GLN A 99 8.23 -18.24 1.35
N GLU A 100 8.92 -17.19 1.83
CA GLU A 100 10.30 -17.25 2.30
C GLU A 100 10.48 -18.14 3.55
N ALA A 101 9.60 -18.01 4.55
CA ALA A 101 9.70 -18.78 5.80
C ALA A 101 9.53 -20.30 5.60
N GLU A 102 8.83 -20.70 4.54
CA GLU A 102 8.60 -22.11 4.19
C GLU A 102 9.72 -22.68 3.31
N GLU A 103 10.38 -21.86 2.47
CA GLU A 103 11.47 -22.30 1.59
C GLU A 103 12.83 -22.48 2.30
N GLU A 104 13.08 -21.79 3.42
CA GLU A 104 14.32 -21.96 4.22
C GLU A 104 14.47 -23.37 4.84
N GLU A 105 13.40 -24.15 5.00
CA GLU A 105 13.46 -25.53 5.50
C GLU A 105 13.92 -26.56 4.43
N GLY A 106 14.12 -26.14 3.18
CA GLY A 106 14.17 -27.04 2.02
C GLY A 106 15.24 -26.77 0.96
N GLY A 107 16.43 -26.29 1.32
CA GLY A 107 17.59 -26.23 0.41
C GLY A 107 17.79 -24.88 -0.30
N GLN A 108 18.99 -24.72 -0.85
CA GLN A 108 19.65 -23.46 -1.20
C GLN A 108 18.89 -22.60 -2.24
N ALA A 109 17.91 -21.82 -1.80
CA ALA A 109 17.19 -20.83 -2.60
C ALA A 109 17.85 -19.45 -2.50
N GLY A 110 18.03 -18.77 -3.64
CA GLY A 110 18.53 -17.40 -3.67
C GLY A 110 17.48 -16.44 -3.14
N TRP A 111 17.84 -15.60 -2.17
CA TRP A 111 16.98 -14.57 -1.58
C TRP A 111 16.32 -13.70 -2.66
N LYS A 112 14.99 -13.66 -2.70
CA LYS A 112 14.21 -12.71 -3.50
C LYS A 112 13.51 -11.75 -2.55
N LYS A 113 13.96 -10.49 -2.49
CA LYS A 113 13.30 -9.45 -1.69
C LYS A 113 11.86 -9.22 -2.20
N PRO A 114 10.88 -9.04 -1.31
CA PRO A 114 9.50 -8.73 -1.69
C PRO A 114 9.40 -7.50 -2.59
N SER A 115 8.53 -7.61 -3.58
CA SER A 115 8.37 -6.66 -4.68
C SER A 115 7.04 -5.92 -4.58
N TRP A 116 7.13 -4.60 -4.60
CA TRP A 116 5.95 -3.73 -4.56
C TRP A 116 5.25 -3.78 -5.91
N GLU A 117 5.98 -4.04 -7.00
CA GLU A 117 5.38 -4.23 -8.33
C GLU A 117 4.42 -5.42 -8.34
N GLU A 118 4.83 -6.56 -7.80
CA GLU A 118 4.01 -7.78 -7.71
C GLU A 118 2.81 -7.57 -6.77
N ALA A 119 3.03 -6.92 -5.62
CA ALA A 119 1.97 -6.58 -4.68
C ALA A 119 0.95 -5.59 -5.28
N LEU A 120 1.43 -4.61 -6.05
CA LEU A 120 0.58 -3.63 -6.73
C LEU A 120 -0.23 -4.25 -7.86
N ASP A 121 0.35 -5.15 -8.66
CA ASP A 121 -0.40 -5.86 -9.70
C ASP A 121 -1.55 -6.69 -9.11
N ARG A 122 -1.36 -7.31 -7.94
CA ARG A 122 -2.43 -8.04 -7.24
C ARG A 122 -3.64 -7.15 -6.93
N GLY A 123 -3.44 -5.97 -6.33
CA GLY A 123 -4.56 -5.10 -5.97
C GLY A 123 -5.06 -4.22 -7.12
N LEU A 124 -4.30 -4.12 -8.20
CA LEU A 124 -4.60 -3.29 -9.36
C LEU A 124 -4.24 -3.99 -10.68
N PRO A 125 -4.89 -5.13 -11.00
CA PRO A 125 -4.48 -5.98 -12.10
C PRO A 125 -4.50 -5.23 -13.44
N GLY A 126 -3.44 -5.44 -14.22
CA GLY A 126 -3.30 -4.80 -15.54
C GLY A 126 -3.06 -3.29 -15.47
N ARG A 127 -2.52 -2.78 -14.35
CA ARG A 127 -1.82 -1.50 -14.28
C ARG A 127 -0.33 -1.79 -14.23
N LYS A 128 0.45 -1.05 -15.02
CA LYS A 128 1.91 -1.05 -14.88
C LYS A 128 2.25 -0.07 -13.75
N PHE A 129 3.30 -0.35 -12.99
CA PHE A 129 3.73 0.43 -11.83
C PHE A 129 5.21 0.74 -11.90
#